data_AF-A0A7L1W487-F1
#
_entry.id   AF-A0A7L1W487-F1
#
_cell.length_a   1.000
_cell.length_b   1.000
_cell.length_c   1.000
_cell.angle_alpha   90.00
_cell.angle_beta   90.00
_cell.angle_gamma   90.00
#
_symmetry.space_group_name_H-M   'P 1'
#
loop_
_entity.id
_entity.type
_entity.pdbx_description
1 polymer ?
#
loop_
_entity_poly.entity_id
_entity_poly.type
_entity_poly.pdbx_seq_one_letter_code
_entity_poly.pdbx_strand_id
1 'polypeptide(L)' 'RCPRPSEAIFGVLRELGGPGGRSVPLPQALQVLGARGFTPGQVSSALQEYEGLNVLQVNPSRTRITFV' A
#
# COMPACT_ATOMS: atom_id res chain seq x y z
N ARG A 1 7.07 17.64 -10.76
CA ARG A 1 6.21 16.51 -11.19
C ARG A 1 5.17 16.31 -10.10
N CYS A 2 3.88 16.26 -10.42
CA CYS A 2 2.86 15.88 -9.44
C CYS A 2 3.07 14.39 -9.12
N PRO A 3 3.29 14.01 -7.85
CA PRO A 3 3.48 12.61 -7.50
C PRO A 3 2.20 11.85 -7.88
N ARG A 4 2.37 10.66 -8.47
CA ARG A 4 1.21 9.83 -8.81
C ARG A 4 0.52 9.41 -7.51
N PRO A 5 -0.82 9.24 -7.50
CA PRO A 5 -1.51 8.77 -6.32
C PRO A 5 -0.93 7.43 -5.81
N SER A 6 -0.42 6.57 -6.70
CA SER A 6 0.27 5.32 -6.34
C SER A 6 1.55 5.56 -5.54
N GLU A 7 2.37 6.54 -5.91
CA GLU A 7 3.60 6.89 -5.17
C GLU A 7 3.28 7.43 -3.77
N ALA A 8 2.25 8.26 -3.66
CA ALA A 8 1.80 8.78 -2.37
C ALA A 8 1.27 7.65 -1.46
N ILE A 9 0.47 6.73 -2.02
CA ILE A 9 -0.01 5.54 -1.31
C ILE A 9 1.18 4.69 -0.85
N PHE A 10 2.14 4.42 -1.73
CA PHE A 10 3.31 3.62 -1.42
C PHE A 10 4.17 4.24 -0.32
N GLY A 11 4.36 5.57 -0.35
CA GLY A 11 5.06 6.30 0.71
C GLY A 11 4.44 6.05 2.09
N VAL A 12 3.11 6.19 2.19
CA VAL A 12 2.38 5.92 3.43
C VAL A 12 2.49 4.45 3.85
N LEU A 13 2.38 3.51 2.91
CA LEU A 13 2.54 2.09 3.19
C LEU A 13 3.95 1.78 3.74
N ARG A 14 4.98 2.43 3.20
CA ARG A 14 6.36 2.34 3.69
C ARG A 14 6.51 2.94 5.10
N GLU A 15 5.89 4.08 5.38
CA GLU A 15 5.85 4.64 6.73
C GLU A 15 5.20 3.69 7.72
N LEU A 16 4.10 3.03 7.33
CA LEU A 16 3.39 2.06 8.17
C LEU A 16 4.18 0.76 8.38
N GLY A 17 4.97 0.34 7.39
CA GLY A 17 5.90 -0.76 7.53
C GLY A 17 7.07 -0.40 8.45
N GLY A 18 7.41 0.88 8.58
CA GLY A 18 8.56 1.31 9.37
C GLY A 18 9.90 0.83 8.80
N PRO A 19 11.02 1.18 9.47
CA PRO A 19 12.35 0.77 9.04
C PRO A 19 12.54 -0.73 9.28
N GLY A 20 12.30 -1.54 8.23
CA GLY A 20 12.48 -2.98 8.23
C GLY A 20 11.21 -3.82 8.32
N GLY A 21 10.03 -3.21 8.45
CA GLY A 21 8.78 -3.97 8.41
C GLY A 21 8.46 -4.41 7.00
N ARG A 22 8.73 -5.70 6.76
CA ARG A 22 8.39 -6.40 5.53
C ARG A 22 6.90 -6.50 5.28
N SER A 23 6.02 -6.19 6.23
CA SER A 23 4.58 -6.39 6.03
C SER A 23 3.71 -5.43 6.81
N VAL A 24 2.63 -4.97 6.18
CA VAL A 24 1.65 -4.03 6.73
C VAL A 24 0.25 -4.67 6.64
N PRO A 25 -0.58 -4.60 7.70
CA PRO A 25 -1.97 -5.02 7.61
C PRO A 25 -2.74 -4.14 6.63
N LEU A 26 -3.41 -4.73 5.65
CA LEU A 26 -4.22 -4.00 4.68
C LEU A 26 -5.33 -3.16 5.36
N PRO A 27 -6.04 -3.65 6.41
CA PRO A 27 -7.04 -2.85 7.11
C PRO A 27 -6.46 -1.57 7.72
N GLN A 28 -5.26 -1.67 8.32
CA GLN A 28 -4.57 -0.53 8.91
C GLN A 28 -4.13 0.46 7.82
N ALA A 29 -3.59 -0.05 6.71
CA ALA A 29 -3.24 0.77 5.55
C ALA A 29 -4.46 1.52 5.00
N LEU A 30 -5.58 0.83 4.80
CA LEU A 30 -6.82 1.43 4.29
C LEU A 30 -7.38 2.49 5.24
N GLN A 31 -7.28 2.28 6.55
CA GLN A 31 -7.71 3.28 7.54
C GLN A 31 -6.87 4.56 7.43
N VAL A 32 -5.54 4.43 7.37
CA VAL A 32 -4.63 5.59 7.31
C VAL A 32 -4.73 6.29 5.96
N LEU A 33 -4.80 5.54 4.87
CA LEU A 33 -4.99 6.08 3.52
C LEU A 33 -6.36 6.74 3.36
N GLY A 34 -7.41 6.14 3.94
CA GLY A 34 -8.75 6.73 4.02
C GLY A 34 -8.76 8.05 4.79
N ALA A 35 -8.03 8.13 5.92
CA ALA A 35 -7.87 9.36 6.68
C ALA A 35 -7.13 10.46 5.89
N ARG A 36 -6.30 10.08 4.91
CA ARG A 36 -5.65 11.02 3.97
C ARG A 36 -6.48 11.34 2.74
N GLY A 37 -7.70 10.80 2.62
CA GLY A 37 -8.63 11.05 1.52
C GLY A 37 -8.48 10.11 0.32
N PHE A 38 -7.69 9.04 0.44
CA PHE A 38 -7.59 8.03 -0.63
C PHE A 38 -8.76 7.05 -0.56
N THR A 39 -9.27 6.67 -1.72
CA THR A 39 -10.31 5.65 -1.82
C THR A 39 -9.71 4.24 -1.82
N PRO A 40 -10.42 3.22 -1.29
CA PRO A 40 -9.95 1.84 -1.30
C PRO A 40 -9.70 1.30 -2.73
N GLY A 41 -10.39 1.83 -3.73
CA GLY A 41 -10.15 1.53 -5.14
C GLY A 41 -8.79 2.02 -5.63
N GLN A 42 -8.39 3.26 -5.29
CA GLN A 42 -7.06 3.79 -5.61
C GLN A 42 -5.95 2.99 -4.92
N VAL A 43 -6.15 2.62 -3.66
CA VAL A 43 -5.19 1.78 -2.92
C VAL A 43 -5.05 0.40 -3.58
N SER A 44 -6.16 -0.24 -3.91
CA SER A 44 -6.13 -1.55 -4.58
C SER A 44 -5.43 -1.48 -5.94
N SER A 45 -5.69 -0.44 -6.72
CA SER A 45 -5.06 -0.25 -8.02
C SER A 45 -3.55 -0.01 -7.90
N ALA A 46 -3.12 0.78 -6.91
CA ALA A 46 -1.70 0.98 -6.63
C ALA A 46 -1.03 -0.33 -6.19
N LEU A 47 -1.64 -1.09 -5.28
CA LEU A 47 -1.11 -2.38 -4.85
C LEU A 47 -0.94 -3.34 -6.02
N GLN A 48 -1.91 -3.41 -6.93
CA GLN A 48 -1.87 -4.29 -8.10
C GLN A 48 -0.75 -3.88 -9.09
N GLU A 49 -0.51 -2.58 -9.26
CA GLU A 49 0.60 -2.05 -10.05
C GLU A 49 1.96 -2.47 -9.44
N TYR A 50 2.17 -2.27 -8.14
CA TYR A 50 3.41 -2.64 -7.47
C TYR A 50 3.61 -4.16 -7.33
N GLU A 51 2.52 -4.93 -7.26
CA GLU A 51 2.56 -6.39 -7.27
C GLU A 51 3.03 -6.91 -8.65
N GLY A 52 2.56 -6.32 -9.74
CA GLY A 52 3.05 -6.61 -11.09
C GLY A 52 4.53 -6.27 -11.29
N LEU A 53 5.05 -5.29 -10.54
CA LEU A 53 6.47 -4.92 -10.52
C LEU A 53 7.32 -5.76 -9.55
N ASN A 54 6.74 -6.76 -8.87
CA ASN A 54 7.40 -7.57 -7.83
C ASN A 54 8.00 -6.74 -6.68
N VAL A 55 7.42 -5.58 -6.37
CA VAL A 55 7.85 -4.71 -5.25
C VAL A 55 7.15 -5.10 -3.95
N LEU A 56 5.92 -5.58 -4.04
CA LEU A 56 5.11 -6.05 -2.90
C LEU A 56 4.26 -7.24 -3.33
N GLN A 57 3.70 -7.94 -2.34
CA GLN A 57 2.74 -9.01 -2.50
C GLN A 57 1.61 -8.85 -1.50
N VAL A 58 0.36 -8.92 -1.98
CA VAL A 58 -0.81 -8.96 -1.11
C VAL A 58 -1.18 -10.43 -0.89
N ASN A 59 -1.49 -10.81 0.35
CA ASN A 59 -1.93 -12.17 0.61
C ASN A 59 -3.28 -12.46 -0.09
N PRO A 60 -3.59 -13.73 -0.42
CA PRO A 60 -4.84 -14.07 -1.09
C PRO A 60 -6.10 -13.62 -0.34
N SER A 61 -6.05 -13.60 1.00
CA SER A 61 -7.15 -13.11 1.85
C SER A 61 -7.27 -11.58 1.89
N ARG A 62 -6.37 -10.83 1.24
CA ARG A 62 -6.33 -9.36 1.21
C ARG A 62 -6.40 -8.72 2.60
N THR A 63 -5.65 -9.28 3.55
CA THR A 63 -5.53 -8.76 4.92
C THR A 63 -4.13 -8.24 5.22
N ARG A 64 -3.12 -8.58 4.41
CA ARG A 64 -1.73 -8.22 4.66
C ARG A 64 -0.97 -7.97 3.36
N ILE A 65 -0.26 -6.86 3.33
CA ILE A 65 0.69 -6.47 2.28
C ILE A 65 2.08 -6.88 2.77
N THR A 66 2.89 -7.49 1.91
CA THR A 66 4.28 -7.87 2.20
C THR A 66 5.17 -7.22 1.16
N PHE A 67 6.14 -6.41 1.56
CA PHE A 67 7.15 -5.84 0.67
C PHE A 67 8.24 -6.88 0.40
N VAL A 68 8.64 -6.99 -0.88
CA VAL A 68 9.70 -7.89 -1.35
C VAL A 68 11.04 -7.16 -1.31
#